data_AF-A0A3P1YJ74-F1
#
_entry.id   AF-A0A3P1YJ74-F1
#
_cell.length_a   1.000
_cell.length_b   1.000
_cell.length_c   1.000
_cell.angle_alpha   90.00
_cell.angle_beta   90.00
_cell.angle_gamma   90.00
#
_symmetry.space_group_name_H-M   'P 1'
#
loop_
_entity.id
_entity.type
_entity.pdbx_description
1 polymer ?
#
loop_
_entity_poly.entity_id
_entity_poly.type
_entity_poly.pdbx_seq_one_letter_code
_entity_poly.pdbx_strand_id
1 'polypeptide(L)'
;DAIGTQTAIAEQIIDKGGDYVLCVKANQSLSLQEIEAYFCPLFQRHILLDEQMELSHGRIETRRYESILNPLEIEASEVLTRWKGLRSIHKVVRKRRDKKSDKTSEEVAYYISSLTDLSSLKQAIRGHWA
;
A
#
# COMPACT_ATOMS: atom_id res chain seq x y z
N ASP A 1 -15.54 -13.87 -7.29
CA ASP A 1 -15.60 -12.45 -7.67
C ASP A 1 -15.24 -11.60 -6.44
N ALA A 2 -14.00 -11.11 -6.35
CA ALA A 2 -13.45 -10.52 -5.12
C ALA A 2 -12.99 -9.05 -5.29
N ILE A 3 -12.89 -8.57 -6.53
CA ILE A 3 -12.51 -7.18 -6.84
C ILE A 3 -13.69 -6.25 -6.55
N GLY A 4 -14.91 -6.62 -6.98
CA GLY A 4 -16.11 -5.79 -6.81
C GLY A 4 -16.47 -5.49 -5.35
N THR A 5 -16.10 -6.36 -4.41
CA THR A 5 -16.41 -6.17 -2.99
C THR A 5 -15.60 -5.04 -2.36
N GLN A 6 -14.29 -4.92 -2.66
CA GLN A 6 -13.47 -3.85 -2.06
C GLN A 6 -13.70 -2.50 -2.73
N THR A 7 -13.94 -2.46 -4.05
CA THR A 7 -14.29 -1.21 -4.73
C THR A 7 -15.61 -0.65 -4.22
N ALA A 8 -16.60 -1.52 -3.95
CA ALA A 8 -17.87 -1.10 -3.34
C ALA A 8 -17.69 -0.58 -1.90
N ILE A 9 -16.79 -1.19 -1.11
CA ILE A 9 -16.44 -0.70 0.23
C ILE A 9 -15.77 0.69 0.14
N ALA A 10 -14.80 0.86 -0.75
CA ALA A 10 -14.14 2.15 -0.98
C ALA A 10 -15.16 3.23 -1.37
N GLU A 11 -16.07 2.91 -2.29
CA GLU A 11 -17.15 3.81 -2.69
C GLU A 11 -18.04 4.21 -1.51
N GLN A 12 -18.51 3.26 -0.70
CA GLN A 12 -19.33 3.55 0.47
C GLN A 12 -18.62 4.43 1.50
N ILE A 13 -17.31 4.25 1.69
CA ILE A 13 -16.51 5.09 2.59
C ILE A 13 -16.49 6.54 2.09
N ILE A 14 -16.18 6.71 0.80
CA ILE A 14 -16.11 8.04 0.17
C ILE A 14 -17.48 8.72 0.17
N ASP A 15 -18.55 8.01 -0.12
CA ASP A 15 -19.91 8.56 -0.13
C ASP A 15 -20.39 9.01 1.25
N LYS A 16 -19.80 8.46 2.32
CA LYS A 16 -20.02 8.89 3.70
C LYS A 16 -19.06 9.98 4.16
N GLY A 17 -18.22 10.51 3.27
CA GLY A 17 -17.24 11.55 3.56
C GLY A 17 -16.01 11.07 4.33
N GLY A 18 -15.75 9.75 4.34
CA GLY A 18 -14.58 9.16 4.96
C GLY A 18 -13.44 8.92 3.96
N ASP A 19 -12.27 8.56 4.49
CA ASP A 19 -11.10 8.13 3.73
C ASP A 19 -10.80 6.66 3.94
N TYR A 20 -10.15 6.03 2.94
CA TYR A 20 -9.77 4.62 3.03
C TYR A 20 -8.28 4.40 2.78
N VAL A 21 -7.75 3.37 3.45
CA VAL A 21 -6.46 2.73 3.15
C VAL A 21 -6.73 1.23 3.15
N LEU A 22 -6.70 0.60 1.97
CA LEU A 22 -7.09 -0.80 1.81
C LEU A 22 -5.93 -1.63 1.28
N CYS A 23 -5.66 -2.76 1.93
CA CYS A 23 -4.68 -3.73 1.46
C CYS A 23 -5.25 -4.51 0.27
N VAL A 24 -4.53 -4.50 -0.84
CA VAL A 24 -4.89 -5.28 -2.03
C VAL A 24 -4.46 -6.72 -1.81
N LYS A 25 -5.44 -7.63 -1.89
CA LYS A 25 -5.22 -9.05 -1.61
C LYS A 25 -4.79 -9.77 -2.89
N ALA A 26 -4.01 -10.84 -2.75
CA ALA A 26 -3.54 -11.64 -3.89
C ALA A 26 -4.68 -12.26 -4.74
N ASN A 27 -5.86 -12.46 -4.17
CA ASN A 27 -7.05 -12.92 -4.90
C ASN A 27 -7.73 -11.82 -5.74
N GLN A 28 -7.17 -10.61 -5.77
CA GLN A 28 -7.56 -9.49 -6.63
C GLN A 28 -6.47 -9.26 -7.70
N SER A 29 -6.20 -10.30 -8.49
CA SER A 29 -5.03 -10.37 -9.37
C SER A 29 -4.84 -9.16 -10.27
N LEU A 30 -5.93 -8.63 -10.85
CA LEU A 30 -5.83 -7.51 -11.80
C LEU A 30 -5.44 -6.19 -11.12
N SER A 31 -6.06 -5.83 -9.98
CA SER A 31 -5.67 -4.62 -9.26
C SER A 31 -4.26 -4.72 -8.68
N LEU A 32 -3.86 -5.91 -8.23
CA LEU A 32 -2.50 -6.13 -7.76
C LEU A 32 -1.47 -5.93 -8.89
N GLN A 33 -1.66 -6.57 -10.03
CA GLN A 33 -0.76 -6.45 -11.19
C GLN A 33 -0.62 -5.00 -11.66
N GLU A 34 -1.73 -4.26 -11.72
CA GLU A 34 -1.72 -2.86 -12.12
C GLU A 34 -0.91 -2.01 -11.14
N ILE A 35 -1.10 -2.19 -9.83
CA ILE A 35 -0.30 -1.46 -8.83
C ILE A 35 1.18 -1.84 -8.94
N GLU A 36 1.49 -3.12 -9.10
CA GLU A 36 2.87 -3.59 -9.23
C GLU A 36 3.58 -2.96 -10.43
N ALA A 37 2.88 -2.75 -11.54
CA ALA A 37 3.42 -2.10 -12.74
C ALA A 37 3.89 -0.66 -12.47
N TYR A 38 3.26 0.05 -11.53
CA TYR A 38 3.70 1.39 -11.12
C TYR A 38 5.01 1.39 -10.31
N PHE A 39 5.38 0.27 -9.68
CA PHE A 39 6.64 0.16 -8.91
C PHE A 39 7.78 -0.42 -9.76
N CYS A 40 7.86 -0.01 -11.02
CA CYS A 40 8.91 -0.38 -11.96
C CYS A 40 9.84 0.83 -12.29
N PRO A 41 11.01 0.59 -12.90
CA PRO A 41 11.98 1.66 -13.21
C PRO A 41 11.43 2.83 -14.02
N LEU A 42 10.41 2.61 -14.87
CA LEU A 42 9.79 3.67 -15.68
C LEU A 42 9.17 4.78 -14.82
N PHE A 43 8.65 4.43 -13.64
CA PHE A 43 7.97 5.37 -12.75
C PHE A 43 8.83 5.80 -11.55
N GLN A 44 10.12 5.44 -11.52
CA GLN A 44 10.99 5.67 -10.37
C GLN A 44 11.00 7.13 -9.89
N ARG A 45 10.91 8.10 -10.80
CA ARG A 45 10.86 9.54 -10.46
C ARG A 45 9.62 9.97 -9.67
N HIS A 46 8.56 9.17 -9.71
CA HIS A 46 7.30 9.42 -9.01
C HIS A 46 7.22 8.68 -7.66
N ILE A 47 8.19 7.80 -7.37
CA ILE A 47 8.21 7.00 -6.16
C ILE A 47 8.80 7.83 -5.01
N LEU A 48 7.97 8.09 -4.01
CA LEU A 48 8.38 8.63 -2.72
C LEU A 48 8.82 7.47 -1.82
N LEU A 49 10.02 7.58 -1.27
CA LEU A 49 10.65 6.56 -0.44
C LEU A 49 10.71 7.00 1.02
N ASP A 50 10.27 6.13 1.93
CA ASP A 50 10.41 6.28 3.37
C ASP A 50 10.78 4.94 4.00
N GLU A 51 11.59 4.96 5.05
CA GLU A 51 11.98 3.75 5.78
C GLU A 51 11.90 3.98 7.28
N GLN A 52 11.28 3.04 7.98
CA GLN A 52 11.14 3.05 9.43
C GLN A 52 11.75 1.78 10.01
N MET A 53 12.57 1.93 11.05
CA MET A 53 13.15 0.81 11.79
C MET A 53 12.67 0.84 13.24
N GLU A 54 12.22 -0.30 13.73
CA GLU A 54 11.77 -0.49 15.10
C GLU A 54 12.51 -1.65 15.75
N LEU A 55 12.91 -1.44 17.00
CA LEU A 55 13.52 -2.48 17.82
C LEU A 55 12.53 -2.81 18.95
N SER A 56 12.11 -4.07 19.03
CA SER A 56 11.14 -4.50 20.03
C SER A 56 11.43 -5.93 20.48
N HIS A 57 11.52 -6.16 21.79
CA HIS A 57 11.56 -7.49 22.43
C HIS A 57 12.48 -8.51 21.74
N GLY A 58 13.68 -8.11 21.33
CA GLY A 58 14.65 -8.99 20.67
C GLY A 58 14.46 -9.15 19.15
N ARG A 59 13.57 -8.40 18.52
CA ARG A 59 13.38 -8.33 17.07
C ARG A 59 13.76 -6.94 16.54
N ILE A 60 14.21 -6.91 15.30
CA ILE A 60 14.38 -5.71 14.49
C ILE A 60 13.36 -5.80 13.36
N GLU A 61 12.60 -4.74 13.17
CA GLU A 61 11.62 -4.64 12.10
C GLU A 61 11.90 -3.40 11.27
N THR A 62 12.06 -3.59 9.97
CA THR A 62 12.21 -2.50 9.02
C THR A 62 11.00 -2.50 8.09
N ARG A 63 10.32 -1.36 7.99
CA ARG A 63 9.26 -1.13 7.01
C ARG A 63 9.76 -0.10 6.01
N ARG A 64 9.81 -0.48 4.74
CA ARG A 64 10.04 0.43 3.62
C ARG A 64 8.73 0.72 2.92
N TYR A 65 8.45 1.99 2.72
CA TYR A 65 7.29 2.48 2.01
C TYR A 65 7.76 3.08 0.69
N GLU A 66 7.23 2.55 -0.42
CA GLU A 66 7.32 3.13 -1.74
C GLU A 66 5.91 3.64 -2.08
N SER A 67 5.74 4.94 -2.32
CA SER A 67 4.43 5.56 -2.52
C SER A 67 4.39 6.37 -3.80
N ILE A 68 3.31 6.25 -4.56
CA ILE A 68 3.01 7.10 -5.71
C ILE A 68 1.69 7.82 -5.43
N LEU A 69 1.71 9.14 -5.59
CA LEU A 69 0.54 10.01 -5.44
C LEU A 69 -0.07 10.28 -6.81
N ASN A 70 -1.40 10.39 -6.83
CA ASN A 70 -2.24 10.59 -8.01
C ASN A 70 -1.82 9.71 -9.21
N PRO A 71 -1.76 8.37 -9.07
CA PRO A 71 -1.24 7.49 -10.12
C PRO A 71 -1.98 7.65 -11.47
N LEU A 72 -3.28 7.93 -11.43
CA LEU A 72 -4.10 8.14 -12.63
C LEU A 72 -3.77 9.43 -13.41
N GLU A 73 -3.06 10.38 -12.79
CA GLU A 73 -2.51 11.57 -13.48
C GLU A 73 -1.19 11.25 -14.20
N ILE A 74 -0.52 10.16 -13.82
CA ILE A 74 0.76 9.71 -14.41
C ILE A 74 0.48 8.78 -15.57
N GLU A 75 -0.40 7.79 -15.38
CA GLU A 75 -0.78 6.82 -16.40
C GLU A 75 -2.26 6.42 -16.25
N ALA A 76 -2.99 6.37 -17.36
CA ALA A 76 -4.38 5.95 -17.32
C ALA A 76 -4.47 4.43 -17.06
N SER A 77 -5.32 4.01 -16.13
CA SER A 77 -5.61 2.59 -15.86
C SER A 77 -7.10 2.38 -15.67
N GLU A 78 -7.72 1.57 -16.52
CA GLU A 78 -9.15 1.22 -16.42
C GLU A 78 -9.48 0.45 -15.15
N VAL A 79 -8.49 -0.22 -14.57
CA VAL A 79 -8.63 -1.02 -13.36
C VAL A 79 -8.60 -0.11 -12.14
N LEU A 80 -7.61 0.78 -12.07
CA LEU A 80 -7.48 1.72 -10.96
C LEU A 80 -8.58 2.78 -10.96
N THR A 81 -9.11 3.15 -12.12
CA THR A 81 -10.24 4.11 -12.24
C THR A 81 -11.51 3.62 -11.54
N ARG A 82 -11.65 2.31 -11.29
CA ARG A 82 -12.80 1.73 -10.55
C ARG A 82 -12.79 2.06 -9.06
N TRP A 83 -11.68 2.55 -8.53
CA TRP A 83 -11.53 2.91 -7.14
C TRP A 83 -11.91 4.38 -6.95
N LYS A 84 -13.16 4.61 -6.54
CA LYS A 84 -13.69 5.95 -6.30
C LYS A 84 -12.82 6.70 -5.29
N GLY A 85 -12.39 7.90 -5.66
CA GLY A 85 -11.57 8.74 -4.78
C GLY A 85 -10.12 8.27 -4.63
N LEU A 86 -9.62 7.37 -5.50
CA LEU A 86 -8.21 6.96 -5.50
C LEU A 86 -7.27 8.15 -5.67
N ARG A 87 -6.35 8.32 -4.71
CA ARG A 87 -5.32 9.37 -4.72
C ARG A 87 -3.91 8.87 -4.48
N SER A 88 -3.71 7.64 -4.02
CA SER A 88 -2.37 7.07 -3.91
C SER A 88 -2.35 5.54 -3.92
N ILE A 89 -1.20 5.01 -4.33
CA ILE A 89 -0.87 3.59 -4.27
C ILE A 89 0.47 3.40 -3.56
N HIS A 90 0.59 2.27 -2.86
CA HIS A 90 1.74 2.02 -1.99
C HIS A 90 2.19 0.58 -2.07
N LYS A 91 3.51 0.40 -2.09
CA LYS A 91 4.17 -0.88 -1.85
C LYS A 91 4.90 -0.78 -0.52
N VAL A 92 4.62 -1.73 0.36
CA VAL A 92 5.22 -1.81 1.69
C VAL A 92 5.99 -3.11 1.81
N VAL A 93 7.30 -2.99 2.02
CA VAL A 93 8.19 -4.11 2.28
C VAL A 93 8.49 -4.15 3.77
N ARG A 94 8.06 -5.21 4.45
CA ARG A 94 8.35 -5.47 5.86
C ARG A 94 9.43 -6.54 5.98
N LYS A 95 10.55 -6.19 6.59
CA LYS A 95 11.62 -7.10 6.98
C LYS A 95 11.61 -7.27 8.48
N ARG A 96 11.61 -8.52 8.97
CA ARG A 96 11.72 -8.83 10.40
C ARG A 96 12.97 -9.68 10.61
N ARG A 97 13.77 -9.35 11.62
CA ARG A 97 14.96 -10.11 12.04
C ARG A 97 14.86 -10.42 13.52
N ASP A 98 14.96 -11.69 13.88
CA ASP A 98 15.12 -12.11 15.27
C ASP A 98 16.59 -11.99 15.69
N LYS A 99 16.90 -11.23 16.73
CA LYS A 99 18.29 -10.94 17.13
C LYS A 99 19.00 -12.15 17.75
N LYS A 100 18.27 -13.14 18.26
CA LYS A 100 18.86 -14.30 18.96
C LYS A 100 19.18 -15.43 17.99
N SER A 101 18.25 -15.73 17.10
CA SER A 101 18.33 -16.82 16.13
C SER A 101 18.85 -16.38 14.76
N ASP A 102 18.97 -15.07 14.55
CA ASP A 102 19.30 -14.43 13.28
C ASP A 102 18.33 -14.69 12.12
N LYS A 103 17.17 -15.30 12.42
CA LYS A 103 16.16 -15.62 11.41
C LYS A 103 15.55 -14.33 10.85
N THR A 104 15.48 -14.25 9.52
CA THR A 104 14.86 -13.14 8.79
C THR A 104 13.60 -13.57 8.06
N SER A 105 12.60 -12.69 7.98
CA SER A 105 11.44 -12.83 7.11
C SER A 105 11.21 -11.53 6.34
N GLU A 106 10.71 -11.65 5.11
CA GLU A 106 10.31 -10.52 4.28
C GLU A 106 8.89 -10.73 3.78
N GLU A 107 8.08 -9.68 3.84
CA GLU A 107 6.71 -9.65 3.34
C GLU A 107 6.51 -8.37 2.51
N VAL A 108 5.85 -8.50 1.37
CA VAL A 108 5.46 -7.37 0.52
C VAL A 108 3.94 -7.29 0.51
N ALA A 109 3.41 -6.08 0.71
CA ALA A 109 1.99 -5.82 0.54
C ALA A 109 1.75 -4.52 -0.21
N TYR A 110 0.63 -4.48 -0.92
CA TYR A 110 0.22 -3.34 -1.71
C TYR A 110 -1.05 -2.73 -1.16
N TYR A 111 -1.14 -1.41 -1.23
CA TYR A 111 -2.26 -0.64 -0.72
C TYR A 111 -2.75 0.37 -1.75
N ILE A 112 -4.06 0.59 -1.74
CA ILE A 112 -4.75 1.67 -2.45
C ILE A 112 -5.36 2.61 -1.40
N SER A 113 -5.29 3.91 -1.61
CA SER A 113 -5.86 4.89 -0.69
C SER A 113 -6.46 6.11 -1.38
N SER A 114 -7.42 6.74 -0.70
CA SER A 114 -7.92 8.08 -1.01
C SER A 114 -7.10 9.21 -0.37
N LEU A 115 -6.12 8.88 0.48
CA LEU A 115 -5.27 9.85 1.15
C LEU A 115 -4.08 10.24 0.27
N THR A 116 -3.50 11.40 0.57
CA THR A 116 -2.16 11.79 0.07
C THR A 116 -1.18 12.12 1.21
N ASP A 117 -1.69 12.24 2.44
CA ASP A 117 -0.87 12.37 3.63
C ASP A 117 -0.20 11.04 3.99
N LEU A 118 1.10 10.95 3.73
CA LEU A 118 1.90 9.75 4.01
C LEU A 118 2.03 9.45 5.51
N SER A 119 1.85 10.44 6.39
CA SER A 119 1.88 10.20 7.83
C SER A 119 0.66 9.41 8.28
N SER A 120 -0.55 9.87 7.91
CA SER A 120 -1.82 9.17 8.17
C SER A 120 -1.83 7.77 7.54
N LEU A 121 -1.34 7.63 6.30
CA LEU A 121 -1.17 6.34 5.64
C LEU A 121 -0.32 5.39 6.48
N LYS A 122 0.90 5.81 6.87
CA LYS A 122 1.83 4.96 7.62
C LYS A 122 1.24 4.52 8.95
N GLN A 123 0.50 5.40 9.63
CA GLN A 123 -0.22 5.08 10.85
C GLN A 123 -1.30 4.02 10.62
N ALA A 124 -2.13 4.19 9.59
CA ALA A 124 -3.17 3.24 9.22
C ALA A 124 -2.59 1.86 8.86
N ILE A 125 -1.54 1.83 8.03
CA ILE A 125 -0.86 0.58 7.65
C ILE A 125 -0.23 -0.09 8.86
N ARG A 126 0.43 0.67 9.75
CA ARG A 126 1.00 0.12 10.99
C ARG A 126 -0.07 -0.59 11.83
N GLY A 127 -1.27 0.00 11.96
CA GLY A 127 -2.39 -0.60 12.67
C GLY A 127 -2.89 -1.91 12.05
N HIS A 128 -2.82 -2.04 10.72
CA HIS A 128 -3.18 -3.28 10.03
C HIS A 128 -2.21 -4.45 10.32
N TRP A 129 -0.96 -4.15 10.64
CA TRP A 129 0.10 -5.15 10.87
C TRP A 129 0.43 -5.42 12.34
N ALA A 130 -0.23 -4.70 13.25
CA ALA A 130 -0.03 -4.80 14.70
C ALA A 130 -0.52 -6.14 15.26
#